data_AF-A0A662R5M3-F1
#
_entry.id   AF-A0A662R5M3-F1
#
_cell.length_a   1.000
_cell.length_b   1.000
_cell.length_c   1.000
_cell.angle_alpha   90.00
_cell.angle_beta   90.00
_cell.angle_gamma   90.00
#
_symmetry.space_group_name_H-M   'P 1'
#
loop_
_entity.id
_entity.type
_entity.pdbx_description
1 polymer ?
#
loop_
_entity_poly.entity_id
_entity_poly.type
_entity_poly.pdbx_seq_one_letter_code
_entity_poly.pdbx_strand_id
1 'polypeptide(L)'
;TVYKNEAFNATTVNIDGENATTSDGWNETKDALGSDAFTIVTIANAWGYGAPYDLLRCAEFHNHICPGLSSGYMIAEYIRENYPLGAGESYTWIGCPNWCKEDAIQVLLDLTPGKRSLIVKQREILVNERPLAGILIIWNSTANSGRGVSFRYDKGESCNLTGVDIDDFSPPGGKSNPLFWTTRLKNGFGLLQYLDQPEAVISTDSDMFNVTSEQLDRVKEAGVDPYVELGLVEPAEVRGDFNGDGKVTSADALILLQAAVGEITL
;
A
#
# COMPACT_ATOMS: atom_id res chain seq x y z
N THR A 1 -20.29 -4.97 -3.71
CA THR A 1 -21.77 -4.82 -3.67
C THR A 1 -22.37 -5.88 -4.57
N VAL A 2 -23.23 -6.76 -4.04
CA VAL A 2 -24.01 -7.71 -4.85
C VAL A 2 -25.07 -6.88 -5.57
N TYR A 3 -25.15 -6.99 -6.91
CA TYR A 3 -26.16 -6.30 -7.72
C TYR A 3 -27.55 -6.63 -7.16
N LYS A 4 -28.15 -5.66 -6.46
CA LYS A 4 -29.54 -5.76 -6.00
C LYS A 4 -30.38 -5.26 -7.15
N ASN A 5 -31.28 -6.13 -7.62
CA ASN A 5 -32.15 -5.93 -8.77
C ASN A 5 -33.24 -4.87 -8.44
N GLU A 6 -32.82 -3.68 -8.04
CA GLU A 6 -33.64 -2.57 -7.55
C GLU A 6 -33.97 -1.59 -8.68
N ALA A 7 -35.07 -0.87 -8.53
CA ALA A 7 -35.43 0.22 -9.43
C ALA A 7 -34.43 1.37 -9.27
N PHE A 8 -33.87 1.85 -10.38
CA PHE A 8 -32.98 3.01 -10.37
C PHE A 8 -33.77 4.26 -9.96
N ASN A 9 -33.34 4.91 -8.88
CA ASN A 9 -33.84 6.22 -8.48
C ASN A 9 -32.89 7.30 -9.00
N ALA A 10 -33.43 8.36 -9.61
CA ALA A 10 -32.66 9.51 -10.01
C ALA A 10 -32.43 10.45 -8.81
N THR A 11 -31.23 10.98 -8.68
CA THR A 11 -30.87 12.01 -7.71
C THR A 11 -30.05 13.10 -8.39
N THR A 12 -29.95 14.27 -7.77
CA THR A 12 -29.11 15.38 -8.23
C THR A 12 -28.38 15.94 -7.03
N VAL A 13 -27.05 16.03 -7.13
CA VAL A 13 -26.18 16.52 -6.05
C VAL A 13 -24.92 17.16 -6.64
N ASN A 14 -24.40 18.18 -5.98
CA ASN A 14 -23.16 18.84 -6.39
C ASN A 14 -21.93 18.06 -5.89
N ILE A 15 -21.25 17.37 -6.81
CA ILE A 15 -20.04 16.58 -6.52
C ILE A 15 -18.72 17.31 -6.79
N ASP A 16 -18.76 18.62 -7.08
CA ASP A 16 -17.55 19.40 -7.29
C ASP A 16 -16.56 19.25 -6.13
N GLY A 17 -15.26 19.13 -6.43
CA GLY A 17 -14.23 18.83 -5.44
C GLY A 17 -14.07 19.91 -4.37
N GLU A 18 -14.30 21.19 -4.69
CA GLU A 18 -14.28 22.26 -3.70
C GLU A 18 -15.46 22.13 -2.73
N ASN A 19 -16.63 21.72 -3.23
CA ASN A 19 -17.80 21.43 -2.40
C ASN A 19 -17.62 20.16 -1.56
N ALA A 20 -17.23 19.06 -2.20
CA ALA A 20 -17.14 17.73 -1.60
C ALA A 20 -16.02 17.60 -0.54
N THR A 21 -15.08 18.54 -0.51
CA THR A 21 -14.03 18.62 0.52
C THR A 21 -14.45 19.42 1.77
N THR A 22 -15.66 19.99 1.78
CA THR A 22 -16.30 20.55 2.98
C THR A 22 -17.13 19.50 3.71
N SER A 23 -17.33 19.68 5.03
CA SER A 23 -18.17 18.76 5.81
C SER A 23 -19.62 18.71 5.31
N ASP A 24 -20.20 19.87 5.01
CA ASP A 24 -21.60 19.97 4.56
C ASP A 24 -21.76 19.36 3.15
N GLY A 25 -20.89 19.74 2.21
CA GLY A 25 -20.92 19.19 0.85
C GLY A 25 -20.65 17.69 0.82
N TRP A 26 -19.75 17.18 1.68
CA TRP A 26 -19.54 15.73 1.81
C TRP A 26 -20.78 15.01 2.36
N ASN A 27 -21.43 15.55 3.40
CA ASN A 27 -22.62 14.94 3.97
C ASN A 27 -23.77 14.92 2.96
N GLU A 28 -24.02 16.02 2.24
CA GLU A 28 -25.04 16.08 1.18
C GLU A 28 -24.76 15.05 0.07
N THR A 29 -23.50 14.96 -0.38
CA THR A 29 -23.06 13.97 -1.36
C THR A 29 -23.29 12.54 -0.87
N LYS A 30 -22.91 12.25 0.37
CA LYS A 30 -23.02 10.92 0.97
C LYS A 30 -24.48 10.52 1.18
N ASP A 31 -25.34 11.47 1.56
CA ASP A 31 -26.78 11.24 1.70
C ASP A 31 -27.44 10.94 0.35
N ALA A 32 -27.00 11.60 -0.73
CA ALA A 32 -27.53 11.40 -2.07
C ALA A 32 -27.01 10.13 -2.76
N LEU A 33 -25.71 9.81 -2.63
CA LEU A 33 -25.03 8.75 -3.38
C LEU A 33 -24.71 7.50 -2.56
N GLY A 34 -24.92 7.54 -1.24
CA GLY A 34 -24.69 6.40 -0.36
C GLY A 34 -23.24 5.90 -0.37
N SER A 35 -23.07 4.58 -0.53
CA SER A 35 -21.75 3.94 -0.49
C SER A 35 -20.85 4.31 -1.68
N ASP A 36 -21.44 4.74 -2.79
CA ASP A 36 -20.71 5.02 -4.03
C ASP A 36 -20.21 6.48 -4.09
N ALA A 37 -20.58 7.30 -3.11
CA ALA A 37 -20.19 8.71 -3.02
C ALA A 37 -18.68 8.91 -3.20
N PHE A 38 -17.86 8.16 -2.46
CA PHE A 38 -16.40 8.31 -2.52
C PHE A 38 -15.83 7.90 -3.88
N THR A 39 -16.32 6.81 -4.46
CA THR A 39 -15.94 6.35 -5.81
C THR A 39 -16.25 7.40 -6.87
N ILE A 40 -17.50 7.87 -6.90
CA ILE A 40 -17.99 8.82 -7.91
C ILE A 40 -17.24 10.15 -7.79
N VAL A 41 -17.17 10.72 -6.58
CA VAL A 41 -16.49 12.01 -6.33
C VAL A 41 -15.02 11.93 -6.70
N THR A 42 -14.30 10.91 -6.26
CA THR A 42 -12.85 10.84 -6.47
C THR A 42 -12.48 10.69 -7.94
N ILE A 43 -13.17 9.81 -8.67
CA ILE A 43 -12.88 9.56 -10.08
C ILE A 43 -13.31 10.74 -10.95
N ALA A 44 -14.52 11.28 -10.75
CA ALA A 44 -15.03 12.38 -11.56
C ALA A 44 -14.17 13.64 -11.41
N ASN A 45 -13.79 14.01 -10.18
CA ASN A 45 -12.97 15.19 -9.94
C ASN A 45 -11.53 15.00 -10.41
N ALA A 46 -10.92 13.83 -10.18
CA ALA A 46 -9.58 13.60 -10.69
C ALA A 46 -9.52 13.68 -12.22
N TRP A 47 -10.52 13.13 -12.92
CA TRP A 47 -10.63 13.29 -14.37
C TRP A 47 -10.81 14.77 -14.75
N GLY A 48 -11.69 15.50 -14.06
CA GLY A 48 -11.89 16.95 -14.24
C GLY A 48 -10.63 17.78 -14.01
N TYR A 49 -9.77 17.37 -13.07
CA TYR A 49 -8.48 17.99 -12.77
C TYR A 49 -7.33 17.52 -13.68
N GLY A 50 -7.62 16.69 -14.70
CA GLY A 50 -6.64 16.28 -15.68
C GLY A 50 -5.74 15.12 -15.25
N ALA A 51 -6.20 14.25 -14.34
CA ALA A 51 -5.49 13.04 -13.98
C ALA A 51 -5.12 12.21 -15.22
N PRO A 52 -3.91 11.62 -15.26
CA PRO A 52 -3.46 10.86 -16.42
C PRO A 52 -4.29 9.58 -16.58
N TYR A 53 -4.40 9.12 -17.83
CA TYR A 53 -5.28 8.00 -18.18
C TYR A 53 -4.93 6.70 -17.45
N ASP A 54 -3.64 6.43 -17.26
CA ASP A 54 -3.16 5.26 -16.52
C ASP A 54 -3.45 5.33 -15.01
N LEU A 55 -3.48 6.51 -14.38
CA LEU A 55 -4.02 6.67 -13.03
C LEU A 55 -5.53 6.36 -12.99
N LEU A 56 -6.29 6.82 -13.99
CA LEU A 56 -7.72 6.50 -14.08
C LEU A 56 -7.95 4.98 -14.27
N ARG A 57 -7.06 4.28 -14.97
CA ARG A 57 -7.07 2.80 -15.07
C ARG A 57 -6.77 2.13 -13.74
N CYS A 58 -5.86 2.68 -12.94
CA CYS A 58 -5.64 2.22 -11.57
C CYS A 58 -6.90 2.42 -10.72
N ALA A 59 -7.58 3.56 -10.87
CA ALA A 59 -8.82 3.87 -10.15
C ALA A 59 -9.99 2.97 -10.59
N GLU A 60 -10.07 2.60 -11.87
CA GLU A 60 -11.06 1.63 -12.37
C GLU A 60 -10.87 0.26 -11.70
N PHE A 61 -9.63 -0.19 -11.52
CA PHE A 61 -9.35 -1.43 -10.81
C PHE A 61 -9.61 -1.30 -9.29
N HIS A 62 -9.17 -0.21 -8.68
CA HIS A 62 -9.24 0.03 -7.24
C HIS A 62 -10.59 0.57 -6.73
N ASN A 63 -11.46 1.00 -7.64
CA ASN A 63 -12.78 1.59 -7.41
C ASN A 63 -12.79 3.03 -6.84
N HIS A 64 -11.67 3.71 -6.66
CA HIS A 64 -11.62 5.13 -6.25
C HIS A 64 -10.19 5.67 -6.33
N ILE A 65 -10.02 6.98 -6.19
CA ILE A 65 -8.70 7.60 -5.98
C ILE A 65 -8.53 7.95 -4.51
N CYS A 66 -7.48 7.43 -3.90
CA CYS A 66 -7.09 7.77 -2.54
C CYS A 66 -5.57 8.02 -2.47
N PRO A 67 -5.07 8.58 -1.36
CA PRO A 67 -3.63 8.79 -1.16
C PRO A 67 -2.81 7.50 -1.31
N GLY A 68 -3.35 6.38 -0.85
CA GLY A 68 -2.68 5.08 -0.98
C GLY A 68 -2.56 4.58 -2.42
N LEU A 69 -3.55 4.88 -3.28
CA LEU A 69 -3.47 4.53 -4.70
C LEU A 69 -2.47 5.45 -5.41
N SER A 70 -2.50 6.74 -5.09
CA SER A 70 -1.59 7.76 -5.64
C SER A 70 -0.13 7.46 -5.28
N SER A 71 0.14 6.97 -4.07
CA SER A 71 1.49 6.53 -3.69
C SER A 71 1.95 5.31 -4.47
N GLY A 72 1.06 4.35 -4.79
CA GLY A 72 1.41 3.24 -5.67
C GLY A 72 1.70 3.65 -7.11
N TYR A 73 0.97 4.65 -7.62
CA TYR A 73 1.28 5.26 -8.91
C TYR A 73 2.69 5.87 -8.92
N MET A 74 3.00 6.71 -7.92
CA MET A 74 4.32 7.34 -7.80
C MET A 74 5.45 6.32 -7.59
N ILE A 75 5.22 5.23 -6.84
CA ILE A 75 6.20 4.13 -6.71
C ILE A 75 6.45 3.48 -8.07
N ALA A 76 5.42 3.22 -8.87
CA ALA A 76 5.57 2.60 -10.18
C ALA A 76 6.35 3.50 -11.16
N GLU A 77 6.08 4.81 -11.16
CA GLU A 77 6.84 5.78 -11.95
C GLU A 77 8.31 5.84 -11.51
N TYR A 78 8.56 5.95 -10.20
CA TYR A 78 9.91 5.92 -9.64
C TYR A 78 10.68 4.65 -10.08
N ILE A 79 10.01 3.49 -10.07
CA ILE A 79 10.61 2.22 -10.50
C ILE A 79 10.96 2.23 -11.99
N ARG A 80 10.07 2.73 -12.84
CA ARG A 80 10.29 2.82 -14.29
C ARG A 80 11.49 3.69 -14.63
N GLU A 81 11.66 4.80 -13.90
CA GLU A 81 12.76 5.74 -14.12
C GLU A 81 14.10 5.20 -13.58
N ASN A 82 14.11 4.67 -12.36
CA ASN A 82 15.35 4.39 -11.65
C ASN A 82 15.84 2.94 -11.78
N TYR A 83 14.97 1.99 -12.12
CA TYR A 83 15.29 0.56 -12.09
C TYR A 83 15.00 -0.21 -13.40
N PRO A 84 15.26 0.34 -14.59
CA PRO A 84 14.89 -0.30 -15.85
C PRO A 84 15.44 -1.73 -15.97
N LEU A 85 14.60 -2.64 -16.47
CA LEU A 85 14.96 -4.04 -16.68
C LEU A 85 15.97 -4.20 -17.81
N GLY A 86 17.04 -4.95 -17.54
CA GLY A 86 17.93 -5.50 -18.54
C GLY A 86 17.40 -6.78 -19.21
N ALA A 87 18.18 -7.33 -20.14
CA ALA A 87 17.84 -8.58 -20.81
C ALA A 87 17.78 -9.76 -19.80
N GLY A 88 16.67 -10.49 -19.81
CA GLY A 88 16.44 -11.64 -18.92
C GLY A 88 16.10 -11.26 -17.47
N GLU A 89 15.94 -9.97 -17.18
CA GLU A 89 15.48 -9.48 -15.89
C GLU A 89 13.94 -9.39 -15.83
N SER A 90 13.39 -9.53 -14.64
CA SER A 90 11.96 -9.38 -14.35
C SER A 90 11.74 -8.79 -12.97
N TYR A 91 10.62 -8.09 -12.78
CA TYR A 91 10.24 -7.57 -11.47
C TYR A 91 9.43 -8.60 -10.67
N THR A 92 9.65 -8.60 -9.36
CA THR A 92 8.73 -9.11 -8.36
C THR A 92 8.52 -8.04 -7.30
N TRP A 93 7.28 -7.65 -7.04
CA TRP A 93 6.93 -6.71 -5.97
C TRP A 93 6.49 -7.46 -4.73
N ILE A 94 7.03 -7.07 -3.58
CA ILE A 94 6.60 -7.52 -2.27
C ILE A 94 5.90 -6.34 -1.57
N GLY A 95 4.57 -6.36 -1.58
CA GLY A 95 3.73 -5.42 -0.84
C GLY A 95 3.73 -5.78 0.64
N CYS A 96 4.59 -5.12 1.43
CA CYS A 96 4.71 -5.32 2.87
C CYS A 96 5.15 -4.01 3.54
N PRO A 97 4.36 -3.39 4.43
CA PRO A 97 2.95 -3.69 4.67
C PRO A 97 2.10 -3.40 3.41
N ASN A 98 0.89 -3.96 3.38
CA ASN A 98 -0.01 -3.85 2.23
C ASN A 98 -1.09 -2.77 2.41
N TRP A 99 -1.31 -1.96 1.37
CA TRP A 99 -2.43 -1.02 1.24
C TRP A 99 -2.77 -0.79 -0.24
N CYS A 100 -3.59 0.22 -0.53
CA CYS A 100 -4.08 0.55 -1.88
C CYS A 100 -2.99 0.66 -2.97
N LYS A 101 -1.72 0.87 -2.62
CA LYS A 101 -0.62 1.01 -3.60
C LYS A 101 -0.41 -0.26 -4.43
N GLU A 102 -0.73 -1.42 -3.86
CA GLU A 102 -0.56 -2.73 -4.52
C GLU A 102 -1.35 -2.79 -5.83
N ASP A 103 -2.53 -2.17 -5.84
CA ASP A 103 -3.42 -2.17 -6.99
C ASP A 103 -2.87 -1.30 -8.13
N ALA A 104 -2.30 -0.13 -7.82
CA ALA A 104 -1.63 0.68 -8.83
C ALA A 104 -0.37 0.00 -9.38
N ILE A 105 0.46 -0.57 -8.49
CA ILE A 105 1.68 -1.30 -8.90
C ILE A 105 1.32 -2.49 -9.78
N GLN A 106 0.26 -3.23 -9.44
CA GLN A 106 -0.23 -4.34 -10.24
C GLN A 106 -0.65 -3.88 -11.65
N VAL A 107 -1.42 -2.78 -11.75
CA VAL A 107 -1.90 -2.25 -13.03
C VAL A 107 -0.76 -1.69 -13.88
N LEU A 108 0.15 -0.92 -13.28
CA LEU A 108 1.18 -0.17 -14.01
C LEU A 108 2.40 -1.02 -14.37
N LEU A 109 2.84 -1.91 -13.48
CA LEU A 109 4.02 -2.74 -13.70
C LEU A 109 3.66 -4.16 -14.16
N ASP A 110 2.37 -4.46 -14.36
CA ASP A 110 1.88 -5.76 -14.79
C ASP A 110 2.28 -6.91 -13.84
N LEU A 111 2.35 -6.58 -12.54
CA LEU A 111 2.78 -7.50 -11.48
C LEU A 111 1.56 -8.06 -10.76
N THR A 112 1.18 -9.29 -11.08
CA THR A 112 -0.07 -9.89 -10.57
C THR A 112 0.22 -11.16 -9.77
N PRO A 113 -0.66 -11.55 -8.82
CA PRO A 113 -0.56 -12.84 -8.13
C PRO A 113 -0.62 -14.01 -9.12
N GLY A 114 -1.41 -13.90 -10.20
CA GLY A 114 -1.51 -14.91 -11.25
C GLY A 114 -0.20 -15.09 -12.03
N LYS A 115 0.56 -14.00 -12.24
CA LYS A 115 1.91 -14.02 -12.82
C LYS A 115 2.99 -14.41 -11.83
N ARG A 116 2.63 -14.60 -10.56
CA ARG A 116 3.56 -14.89 -9.45
C ARG A 116 4.61 -13.79 -9.24
N SER A 117 4.32 -12.57 -9.69
CA SER A 117 5.20 -11.40 -9.61
C SER A 117 4.73 -10.37 -8.58
N LEU A 118 3.59 -10.61 -7.92
CA LEU A 118 3.14 -9.86 -6.75
C LEU A 118 3.01 -10.78 -5.55
N ILE A 119 3.73 -10.44 -4.47
CA ILE A 119 3.66 -11.09 -3.17
C ILE A 119 3.10 -10.06 -2.18
N VAL A 120 2.00 -10.37 -1.52
CA VAL A 120 1.40 -9.48 -0.51
C VAL A 120 1.58 -10.11 0.86
N LYS A 121 2.19 -9.37 1.78
CA LYS A 121 2.44 -9.81 3.15
C LYS A 121 1.80 -8.83 4.13
N GLN A 122 1.22 -9.41 5.17
CA GLN A 122 0.68 -8.62 6.26
C GLN A 122 1.82 -8.24 7.21
N ARG A 123 1.96 -6.95 7.48
CA ARG A 123 2.80 -6.37 8.52
C ARG A 123 2.06 -5.17 9.06
N GLU A 124 2.19 -4.89 10.36
CA GLU A 124 1.61 -3.66 10.88
C GLU A 124 2.20 -2.47 10.13
N ILE A 125 1.31 -1.62 9.60
CA ILE A 125 1.72 -0.30 9.15
C ILE A 125 2.10 0.43 10.43
N LEU A 126 3.39 0.49 10.74
CA LEU A 126 3.87 1.37 11.78
C LEU A 126 3.39 2.77 11.41
N VAL A 127 2.54 3.36 12.25
CA VAL A 127 2.04 4.72 12.08
C VAL A 127 3.21 5.66 12.38
N ASN A 128 4.09 5.75 11.40
CA ASN A 128 5.24 6.63 11.33
C ASN A 128 4.97 7.61 10.17
N GLU A 129 5.58 8.78 10.18
CA GLU A 129 5.53 9.75 9.09
C GLU A 129 6.12 9.17 7.80
N ARG A 130 7.06 8.20 7.91
CA ARG A 130 7.73 7.55 6.78
C ARG A 130 7.60 6.02 6.82
N PRO A 131 6.41 5.44 6.60
CA PRO A 131 6.24 3.99 6.57
C PRO A 131 7.07 3.32 5.47
N LEU A 132 7.49 2.09 5.75
CA LEU A 132 7.92 1.16 4.71
C LEU A 132 6.76 0.97 3.72
N ALA A 133 7.08 0.94 2.42
CA ALA A 133 6.12 0.81 1.34
C ALA A 133 6.24 -0.53 0.61
N GLY A 134 7.37 -1.21 0.65
CA GLY A 134 7.51 -2.52 0.00
C GLY A 134 8.90 -2.73 -0.56
N ILE A 135 9.07 -3.86 -1.24
CA ILE A 135 10.36 -4.26 -1.79
C ILE A 135 10.17 -4.63 -3.27
N LEU A 136 11.02 -4.08 -4.12
CA LEU A 136 11.19 -4.55 -5.49
C LEU A 136 12.33 -5.55 -5.52
N ILE A 137 12.12 -6.71 -6.14
CA ILE A 137 13.18 -7.63 -6.54
C ILE A 137 13.27 -7.62 -8.06
N ILE A 138 14.46 -7.36 -8.57
CA ILE A 138 14.83 -7.49 -9.98
C ILE A 138 15.57 -8.81 -10.11
N TRP A 139 14.93 -9.79 -10.73
CA TRP A 139 15.43 -11.16 -10.82
C TRP A 139 15.95 -11.47 -12.22
N ASN A 140 17.18 -11.96 -12.33
CA ASN A 140 17.76 -12.46 -13.57
C ASN A 140 17.70 -14.00 -13.60
N SER A 141 16.84 -14.55 -14.45
CA SER A 141 16.63 -16.01 -14.53
C SER A 141 17.80 -16.75 -15.16
N THR A 142 18.64 -16.07 -15.95
CA THR A 142 19.82 -16.68 -16.60
C THR A 142 20.98 -16.80 -15.62
N ALA A 143 21.21 -15.77 -14.82
CA ALA A 143 22.25 -15.75 -13.79
C ALA A 143 21.81 -16.46 -12.49
N ASN A 144 20.52 -16.74 -12.33
CA ASN A 144 19.92 -17.29 -11.11
C ASN A 144 20.27 -16.43 -9.87
N SER A 145 20.21 -15.12 -10.03
CA SER A 145 20.48 -14.13 -9.00
C SER A 145 19.59 -12.91 -9.18
N GLY A 146 19.39 -12.17 -8.09
CA GLY A 146 18.60 -10.94 -8.10
C GLY A 146 19.22 -9.82 -7.29
N ARG A 147 18.64 -8.63 -7.47
CA ARG A 147 18.92 -7.44 -6.70
C ARG A 147 17.62 -6.87 -6.15
N GLY A 148 17.62 -6.43 -4.91
CA GLY A 148 16.46 -5.92 -4.21
C GLY A 148 16.59 -4.45 -3.83
N VAL A 149 15.46 -3.77 -3.67
CA VAL A 149 15.35 -2.38 -3.21
C VAL A 149 14.13 -2.25 -2.31
N SER A 150 14.29 -1.68 -1.13
CA SER A 150 13.18 -1.33 -0.23
C SER A 150 12.77 0.13 -0.38
N PHE A 151 11.46 0.37 -0.36
CA PHE A 151 10.84 1.66 -0.58
C PHE A 151 10.18 2.18 0.68
N ARG A 152 10.11 3.50 0.81
CA ARG A 152 9.30 4.23 1.77
C ARG A 152 8.36 5.19 1.06
N TYR A 153 7.27 5.49 1.75
CA TYR A 153 6.37 6.58 1.41
C TYR A 153 6.42 7.62 2.52
N ASP A 154 6.74 8.87 2.19
CA ASP A 154 6.72 10.00 3.13
C ASP A 154 5.29 10.53 3.24
N LYS A 155 4.54 9.94 4.19
CA LYS A 155 3.18 10.37 4.50
C LYS A 155 3.17 11.78 5.11
N GLY A 156 4.19 12.13 5.90
CA GLY A 156 4.34 13.46 6.48
C GLY A 156 4.45 14.52 5.39
N GLU A 157 5.34 14.30 4.42
CA GLU A 157 5.51 15.24 3.30
C GLU A 157 4.28 15.26 2.38
N SER A 158 3.62 14.12 2.13
CA SER A 158 2.34 14.11 1.43
C SER A 158 1.28 15.01 2.10
N CYS A 159 1.21 14.98 3.44
CA CYS A 159 0.30 15.83 4.20
C CYS A 159 0.69 17.31 4.09
N ASN A 160 1.99 17.61 4.21
CA ASN A 160 2.55 18.96 4.06
C ASN A 160 2.24 19.58 2.68
N LEU A 161 2.53 18.84 1.59
CA LEU A 161 2.29 19.29 0.21
C LEU A 161 0.82 19.57 -0.11
N THR A 162 -0.10 18.92 0.62
CA THR A 162 -1.55 19.01 0.36
C THR A 162 -2.31 19.80 1.44
N GLY A 163 -1.61 20.32 2.45
CA GLY A 163 -2.19 21.12 3.52
C GLY A 163 -3.21 20.37 4.38
N VAL A 164 -3.03 19.07 4.59
CA VAL A 164 -3.88 18.27 5.50
C VAL A 164 -3.13 17.87 6.77
N ASP A 165 -3.85 17.69 7.87
CA ASP A 165 -3.29 17.12 9.10
C ASP A 165 -3.25 15.58 9.01
N ILE A 166 -2.16 14.97 9.49
CA ILE A 166 -2.00 13.52 9.49
C ILE A 166 -3.02 12.83 10.42
N ASP A 167 -3.44 13.50 11.49
CA ASP A 167 -4.39 12.98 12.47
C ASP A 167 -5.83 12.96 11.92
N ASP A 168 -6.12 13.84 10.95
CA ASP A 168 -7.42 13.93 10.29
C ASP A 168 -7.75 12.69 9.42
N PHE A 169 -6.77 11.82 9.17
CA PHE A 169 -7.01 10.52 8.53
C PHE A 169 -7.71 9.52 9.46
N SER A 170 -7.64 9.73 10.78
CA SER A 170 -8.19 8.88 11.83
C SER A 170 -8.93 9.70 12.90
N PRO A 171 -9.91 10.54 12.53
CA PRO A 171 -10.56 11.42 13.47
C PRO A 171 -11.48 10.64 14.43
N PRO A 172 -11.83 11.21 15.60
CA PRO A 172 -12.81 10.61 16.49
C PRO A 172 -14.14 10.31 15.76
N GLY A 173 -14.66 9.10 15.95
CA GLY A 173 -15.85 8.61 15.23
C GLY A 173 -15.58 7.99 13.86
N GLY A 174 -14.32 7.98 13.39
CA GLY A 174 -13.90 7.29 12.17
C GLY A 174 -14.73 7.68 10.95
N LYS A 175 -15.27 6.70 10.22
CA LYS A 175 -16.05 6.90 8.98
C LYS A 175 -17.35 7.70 9.15
N SER A 176 -17.84 7.85 10.39
CA SER A 176 -19.02 8.67 10.69
C SER A 176 -18.68 10.16 10.79
N ASN A 177 -17.40 10.50 10.98
CA ASN A 177 -16.94 11.87 10.94
C ASN A 177 -16.62 12.26 9.49
N PRO A 178 -17.19 13.35 8.93
CA PRO A 178 -16.93 13.77 7.55
C PRO A 178 -15.44 14.02 7.29
N LEU A 179 -14.69 14.44 8.31
CA LEU A 179 -13.25 14.69 8.23
C LEU A 179 -12.47 13.49 7.71
N PHE A 180 -12.89 12.26 8.07
CA PHE A 180 -12.30 11.03 7.57
C PHE A 180 -12.29 10.99 6.04
N TRP A 181 -13.36 11.46 5.40
CA TRP A 181 -13.49 11.40 3.94
C TRP A 181 -12.91 12.64 3.28
N THR A 182 -13.19 13.84 3.80
CA THR A 182 -12.72 15.09 3.23
C THR A 182 -11.20 15.19 3.23
N THR A 183 -10.52 14.66 4.25
CA THR A 183 -9.04 14.64 4.29
C THR A 183 -8.46 13.75 3.20
N ARG A 184 -9.09 12.60 2.92
CA ARG A 184 -8.67 11.71 1.83
C ARG A 184 -8.94 12.34 0.45
N LEU A 185 -10.02 13.09 0.30
CA LEU A 185 -10.30 13.86 -0.92
C LEU A 185 -9.26 14.96 -1.12
N LYS A 186 -9.01 15.81 -0.11
CA LYS A 186 -8.04 16.91 -0.17
C LYS A 186 -6.64 16.41 -0.51
N ASN A 187 -6.17 15.38 0.20
CA ASN A 187 -4.86 14.80 -0.07
C ASN A 187 -4.81 14.10 -1.44
N GLY A 188 -5.85 13.32 -1.79
CA GLY A 188 -5.92 12.63 -3.08
C GLY A 188 -5.91 13.59 -4.28
N PHE A 189 -6.68 14.68 -4.22
CA PHE A 189 -6.69 15.70 -5.27
C PHE A 189 -5.40 16.53 -5.27
N GLY A 190 -4.92 16.93 -4.10
CA GLY A 190 -3.71 17.73 -3.98
C GLY A 190 -2.45 17.01 -4.50
N LEU A 191 -2.39 15.68 -4.41
CA LEU A 191 -1.28 14.88 -4.94
C LEU A 191 -1.26 14.79 -6.48
N LEU A 192 -2.35 15.11 -7.18
CA LEU A 192 -2.40 15.00 -8.64
C LEU A 192 -1.35 15.88 -9.35
N GLN A 193 -1.00 17.02 -8.76
CA GLN A 193 0.01 17.94 -9.30
C GLN A 193 1.47 17.48 -9.09
N TYR A 194 1.68 16.41 -8.30
CA TYR A 194 3.01 15.87 -7.96
C TYR A 194 3.26 14.49 -8.57
N LEU A 195 2.36 13.99 -9.41
CA LEU A 195 2.48 12.65 -10.00
C LEU A 195 3.70 12.48 -10.90
N ASP A 196 4.25 13.58 -11.44
CA ASP A 196 5.46 13.63 -12.26
C ASP A 196 6.75 13.86 -11.45
N GLN A 197 6.63 13.94 -10.12
CA GLN A 197 7.75 14.17 -9.19
C GLN A 197 7.68 13.14 -8.04
N PRO A 198 7.77 11.83 -8.34
CA PRO A 198 7.58 10.79 -7.34
C PRO A 198 8.58 10.89 -6.18
N GLU A 199 9.80 11.40 -6.41
CA GLU A 199 10.84 11.67 -5.41
C GLU A 199 10.38 12.59 -4.28
N ALA A 200 9.34 13.40 -4.49
CA ALA A 200 8.80 14.29 -3.46
C ALA A 200 8.28 13.51 -2.23
N VAL A 201 7.80 12.28 -2.45
CA VAL A 201 7.21 11.45 -1.38
C VAL A 201 7.69 9.99 -1.40
N ILE A 202 8.46 9.57 -2.41
CA ILE A 202 9.03 8.22 -2.51
C ILE A 202 10.53 8.28 -2.28
N SER A 203 11.03 7.40 -1.41
CA SER A 203 12.45 7.22 -1.18
C SER A 203 12.79 5.74 -1.03
N THR A 204 14.07 5.40 -1.10
CA THR A 204 14.58 4.07 -0.78
C THR A 204 15.30 4.07 0.57
N ASP A 205 15.38 2.90 1.20
CA ASP A 205 15.97 2.74 2.53
C ASP A 205 17.46 2.42 2.50
N SER A 206 17.94 1.90 1.38
CA SER A 206 19.32 1.49 1.18
C SER A 206 19.67 1.52 -0.31
N ASP A 207 20.97 1.37 -0.57
CA ASP A 207 21.43 0.89 -1.87
C ASP A 207 20.83 -0.49 -2.18
N MET A 208 20.93 -0.89 -3.45
CA MET A 208 20.48 -2.22 -3.87
C MET A 208 21.24 -3.31 -3.11
N PHE A 209 20.53 -4.35 -2.69
CA PHE A 209 21.10 -5.52 -2.02
C PHE A 209 20.97 -6.77 -2.89
N ASN A 210 21.83 -7.77 -2.67
CA ASN A 210 21.75 -9.03 -3.40
C ASN A 210 20.62 -9.90 -2.86
N VAL A 211 19.96 -10.62 -3.76
CA VAL A 211 18.91 -11.60 -3.44
C VAL A 211 19.29 -12.95 -4.04
N THR A 212 19.36 -13.98 -3.20
CA THR A 212 19.60 -15.36 -3.64
C THR A 212 18.29 -16.03 -4.08
N SER A 213 18.39 -17.16 -4.80
CA SER A 213 17.20 -17.96 -5.16
C SER A 213 16.47 -18.48 -3.92
N GLU A 214 17.23 -18.88 -2.89
CA GLU A 214 16.69 -19.36 -1.63
C GLU A 214 15.89 -18.26 -0.92
N GLN A 215 16.44 -17.04 -0.82
CA GLN A 215 15.72 -15.90 -0.27
C GLN A 215 14.47 -15.57 -1.07
N LEU A 216 14.55 -15.57 -2.42
CA LEU A 216 13.38 -15.32 -3.28
C LEU A 216 12.28 -16.37 -3.08
N ASP A 217 12.63 -17.62 -2.81
CA ASP A 217 11.66 -18.67 -2.51
C ASP A 217 11.08 -18.53 -1.10
N ARG A 218 11.92 -18.25 -0.11
CA ARG A 218 11.54 -18.04 1.29
C ARG A 218 10.57 -16.88 1.47
N VAL A 219 10.80 -15.74 0.83
CA VAL A 219 9.88 -14.59 0.92
C VAL A 219 8.48 -14.89 0.36
N LYS A 220 8.27 -15.96 -0.40
CA LYS A 220 6.94 -16.40 -0.85
C LYS A 220 6.19 -17.16 0.25
N GLU A 221 6.87 -17.78 1.20
CA GLU A 221 6.29 -18.65 2.22
C GLU A 221 5.43 -17.90 3.24
N ALA A 222 4.34 -18.51 3.68
CA ALA A 222 3.50 -17.94 4.72
C ALA A 222 4.27 -17.84 6.05
N GLY A 223 4.14 -16.71 6.74
CA GLY A 223 4.81 -16.48 8.03
C GLY A 223 6.19 -15.85 7.95
N VAL A 224 6.85 -15.86 6.78
CA VAL A 224 8.15 -15.18 6.58
C VAL A 224 7.97 -13.67 6.47
N ASP A 225 8.68 -12.91 7.32
CA ASP A 225 8.83 -11.46 7.16
C ASP A 225 9.90 -11.18 6.09
N PRO A 226 9.53 -10.55 4.95
CA PRO A 226 10.46 -10.34 3.86
C PRO A 226 11.61 -9.39 4.20
N TYR A 227 11.44 -8.48 5.15
CA TYR A 227 12.52 -7.57 5.53
C TYR A 227 13.57 -8.28 6.40
N VAL A 228 13.16 -9.23 7.23
CA VAL A 228 14.11 -10.04 8.02
C VAL A 228 14.84 -11.03 7.13
N GLU A 229 14.10 -11.76 6.27
CA GLU A 229 14.68 -12.75 5.35
C GLU A 229 15.68 -12.12 4.36
N LEU A 230 15.45 -10.87 3.95
CA LEU A 230 16.35 -10.13 3.06
C LEU A 230 17.43 -9.33 3.82
N GLY A 231 17.52 -9.46 5.15
CA GLY A 231 18.55 -8.81 5.96
C GLY A 231 18.43 -7.28 6.05
N LEU A 232 17.24 -6.74 5.85
CA LEU A 232 16.95 -5.30 5.92
C LEU A 232 16.61 -4.82 7.32
N VAL A 233 16.12 -5.73 8.17
CA VAL A 233 15.78 -5.46 9.56
C VAL A 233 16.18 -6.66 10.39
N GLU A 234 16.76 -6.44 11.56
CA GLU A 234 17.03 -7.51 12.52
C GLU A 234 15.71 -8.16 12.98
N PRO A 235 15.67 -9.49 13.21
CA PRO A 235 14.51 -10.12 13.80
C PRO A 235 14.20 -9.44 15.14
N ALA A 236 12.95 -9.05 15.35
CA ALA A 236 12.55 -8.52 16.65
C ALA A 236 12.69 -9.63 17.70
N GLU A 237 13.40 -9.37 18.81
CA GLU A 237 13.34 -10.26 19.97
C GLU A 237 11.91 -10.27 20.51
N VAL A 238 11.18 -11.34 20.24
CA VAL A 238 9.84 -11.53 20.78
C VAL A 238 9.97 -12.28 22.10
N ARG A 239 9.75 -11.58 23.22
CA ARG A 239 9.77 -12.22 24.54
C ARG A 239 8.72 -13.32 24.59
N GLY A 240 9.17 -14.56 24.79
CA GLY A 240 8.32 -15.74 24.84
C GLY A 240 8.15 -16.47 23.50
N ASP A 241 8.86 -16.03 22.46
CA ASP A 241 9.10 -16.83 21.25
C ASP A 241 10.28 -17.78 21.53
N PHE A 242 9.96 -19.04 21.76
CA PHE A 242 10.94 -20.07 22.10
C PHE A 242 11.40 -20.86 20.88
N ASN A 243 10.72 -20.72 19.73
CA ASN A 243 11.10 -21.39 18.49
C ASN A 243 11.83 -20.48 17.49
N GLY A 244 11.90 -19.17 17.76
CA GLY A 244 12.54 -18.16 16.93
C GLY A 244 11.76 -17.81 15.67
N ASP A 245 10.45 -18.07 15.61
CA ASP A 245 9.60 -17.79 14.44
C ASP A 245 9.09 -16.35 14.37
N GLY A 246 9.46 -15.52 15.35
CA GLY A 246 9.10 -14.12 15.47
C GLY A 246 7.68 -13.91 16.00
N LYS A 247 7.00 -14.92 16.55
CA LYS A 247 5.65 -14.84 17.09
C LYS A 247 5.56 -15.56 18.44
N VAL A 248 4.60 -15.15 19.28
CA VAL A 248 4.24 -15.93 20.49
C VAL A 248 2.96 -16.68 20.19
N THR A 249 3.07 -18.00 20.06
CA THR A 249 1.98 -18.89 19.70
C THR A 249 1.85 -20.05 20.69
N SER A 250 0.89 -20.95 20.44
CA SER A 250 0.79 -22.20 21.19
C SER A 250 1.98 -23.13 20.99
N ALA A 251 2.77 -22.96 19.92
CA ALA A 251 3.99 -23.73 19.70
C ALA A 251 5.06 -23.36 20.73
N ASP A 252 5.21 -22.08 21.02
CA ASP A 252 6.13 -21.57 22.05
C ASP A 252 5.72 -22.01 23.45
N ALA A 253 4.41 -21.96 23.73
CA ALA A 253 3.86 -22.47 24.97
C ALA A 253 4.12 -23.98 25.15
N LEU A 254 4.06 -24.77 24.07
CA LEU A 254 4.38 -26.19 24.11
C LEU A 254 5.86 -26.44 24.39
N ILE A 255 6.75 -25.71 23.72
CA ILE A 255 8.21 -25.79 23.92
C ILE A 255 8.57 -25.44 25.36
N LEU A 256 7.99 -24.35 25.90
CA LEU A 256 8.18 -23.96 27.29
C LEU A 256 7.66 -25.03 28.26
N LEU A 257 6.49 -25.64 27.96
CA LEU A 257 5.94 -26.70 28.80
C LEU A 257 6.81 -27.96 28.79
N GLN A 258 7.29 -28.38 27.61
CA GLN A 258 8.21 -29.51 27.45
C GLN A 258 9.52 -29.27 28.21
N ALA A 259 10.05 -28.05 28.16
CA ALA A 259 11.23 -27.68 28.93
C ALA A 259 10.96 -27.71 30.43
N ALA A 260 9.81 -27.19 30.87
CA ALA A 260 9.41 -27.17 32.28
C ALA A 260 9.20 -28.57 32.88
N VAL A 261 8.76 -29.55 32.07
CA VAL A 261 8.63 -30.95 32.51
C VAL A 261 9.90 -31.79 32.28
N GLY A 262 10.96 -31.18 31.73
CA GLY A 262 12.25 -31.85 31.50
C GLY A 262 12.29 -32.79 30.29
N GLU A 263 11.31 -32.71 29.39
CA GLU A 263 11.30 -33.47 28.12
C GLU A 263 12.33 -32.91 27.13
N ILE A 264 12.62 -31.61 27.19
CA ILE A 264 13.65 -30.93 26.39
C ILE A 264 14.48 -29.96 27.25
N THR A 265 15.58 -29.45 26.70
CA THR A 265 16.39 -28.38 27.28
C THR A 265 16.38 -27.18 26.32
N LEU A 266 16.20 -25.97 26.86
CA LEU A 266 16.25 -24.70 26.13
C LEU A 266 17.66 -24.10 26.15
#